data_AF-A0A401QIV0-F1
#
_entry.id   AF-A0A401QIV0-F1
#
_cell.length_a   1.000
_cell.length_b   1.000
_cell.length_c   1.000
_cell.angle_alpha   90.00
_cell.angle_beta   90.00
_cell.angle_gamma   90.00
#
_symmetry.space_group_name_H-M   'P 1'
#
loop_
_entity.id
_entity.type
_entity.pdbx_description
1 polymer ?
#
loop_
_entity_poly.entity_id
_entity_poly.type
_entity_poly.pdbx_seq_one_letter_code
_entity_poly.pdbx_strand_id
1 'polypeptide(L)'
;MQATARGTQATAHGTQAAARGTQTTARETQTTAHGMQGTACGMQGTARGMQGTAHRMQTTARGTQTTAHGTQTTAHGTQTTAHGTQTTARGTQTTAHGTQTTARGTQTTAHGT
;
A
#
# COMPACT_ATOMS: atom_id res chain seq x y z
N MET A 1 3.28 -23.24 -4.87
CA MET A 1 3.36 -21.75 -4.86
C MET A 1 4.17 -21.32 -3.65
N GLN A 2 5.13 -20.40 -3.78
CA GLN A 2 6.08 -20.08 -2.70
C GLN A 2 6.14 -18.58 -2.41
N ALA A 3 6.52 -18.24 -1.18
CA ALA A 3 6.89 -16.89 -0.78
C ALA A 3 8.31 -16.57 -1.26
N THR A 4 8.58 -15.32 -1.64
CA THR A 4 9.90 -14.84 -2.10
C THR A 4 10.34 -13.64 -1.28
N ALA A 5 11.42 -13.78 -0.51
CA ALA A 5 12.10 -12.67 0.14
C ALA A 5 13.46 -12.43 -0.54
N ARG A 6 13.72 -11.22 -1.02
CA ARG A 6 14.99 -10.82 -1.65
C ARG A 6 15.42 -9.44 -1.16
N GLY A 7 16.55 -9.35 -0.48
CA GLY A 7 17.10 -8.10 0.05
C GLY A 7 17.31 -8.15 1.56
N THR A 8 17.94 -7.10 2.09
CA THR A 8 18.31 -7.01 3.51
C THR A 8 17.08 -6.86 4.39
N GLN A 9 16.92 -7.73 5.40
CA GLN A 9 15.76 -7.71 6.31
C GLN A 9 14.41 -7.80 5.55
N ALA A 10 14.36 -8.51 4.43
CA ALA A 10 13.12 -8.80 3.71
C ALA A 10 12.38 -10.00 4.34
N THR A 11 11.07 -9.88 4.56
CA THR A 11 10.22 -10.94 5.10
C THR A 11 9.05 -11.20 4.16
N ALA A 12 8.93 -12.43 3.64
CA ALA A 12 7.79 -12.84 2.84
C ALA A 12 7.13 -14.08 3.47
N HIS A 13 5.83 -14.00 3.78
CA HIS A 13 5.09 -15.07 4.41
C HIS A 13 3.68 -15.21 3.82
N GLY A 14 3.39 -16.31 3.15
CA GLY A 14 2.09 -16.59 2.54
C GLY A 14 2.20 -17.05 1.09
N THR A 15 1.08 -17.49 0.54
CA THR A 15 1.02 -18.03 -0.83
C THR A 15 1.23 -16.90 -1.84
N GLN A 16 2.26 -17.00 -2.69
CA GLN A 16 2.61 -15.96 -3.67
C GLN A 16 2.97 -14.59 -3.04
N ALA A 17 3.44 -14.57 -1.79
CA ALA A 17 3.97 -13.34 -1.16
C ALA A 17 5.36 -13.00 -1.71
N ALA A 18 5.62 -11.72 -1.99
CA ALA A 18 6.91 -11.24 -2.51
C ALA A 18 7.39 -9.99 -1.77
N ALA A 19 8.48 -10.10 -1.01
CA ALA A 19 9.18 -8.99 -0.39
C ALA A 19 10.53 -8.77 -1.10
N ARG A 20 10.73 -7.60 -1.70
CA ARG A 20 11.91 -7.27 -2.51
C ARG A 20 12.49 -5.92 -2.13
N GLY A 21 13.68 -5.91 -1.54
CA GLY A 21 14.42 -4.71 -1.14
C GLY A 21 14.73 -4.70 0.36
N THR A 22 15.01 -3.51 0.90
CA THR A 22 15.52 -3.37 2.27
C THR A 22 14.37 -3.15 3.26
N GLN A 23 14.34 -3.91 4.35
CA GLN A 23 13.32 -3.78 5.41
C GLN A 23 11.89 -3.91 4.86
N THR A 24 11.66 -4.83 3.91
CA THR A 24 10.34 -5.02 3.30
C THR A 24 9.60 -6.20 3.92
N THR A 25 8.29 -6.09 4.09
CA THR A 25 7.42 -7.15 4.62
C THR A 25 6.25 -7.39 3.70
N ALA A 26 6.09 -8.62 3.20
CA ALA A 26 4.92 -9.08 2.46
C ALA A 26 4.29 -10.27 3.21
N ARG A 27 3.07 -10.12 3.69
CA ARG A 27 2.33 -11.16 4.43
C ARG A 27 1.01 -11.46 3.74
N GLU A 28 0.52 -12.68 3.89
CA GLU A 28 -0.71 -13.21 3.28
C GLU A 28 -0.61 -13.59 1.80
N THR A 29 -1.74 -13.89 1.18
CA THR A 29 -1.84 -14.39 -0.19
C THR A 29 -1.72 -13.25 -1.20
N GLN A 30 -0.91 -13.47 -2.25
CA GLN A 30 -0.75 -12.56 -3.39
C GLN A 30 -0.27 -11.15 -3.01
N THR A 31 0.60 -11.02 -2.01
CA THR A 31 1.10 -9.72 -1.57
C THR A 31 2.46 -9.38 -2.13
N THR A 32 2.70 -8.09 -2.37
CA THR A 32 3.98 -7.60 -2.89
C THR A 32 4.44 -6.36 -2.11
N ALA A 33 5.59 -6.44 -1.45
CA ALA A 33 6.31 -5.30 -0.92
C ALA A 33 7.61 -5.12 -1.72
N HIS A 34 7.82 -3.95 -2.31
CA HIS A 34 9.00 -3.67 -3.12
C HIS A 34 9.59 -2.28 -2.80
N GLY A 35 10.90 -2.20 -2.56
CA GLY A 35 11.61 -0.94 -2.33
C GLY A 35 12.28 -0.90 -0.95
N MET A 36 12.04 0.15 -0.18
CA MET A 36 12.65 0.35 1.13
C MET A 36 11.56 0.57 2.18
N GLN A 37 11.60 -0.17 3.29
CA GLN A 37 10.63 -0.02 4.40
C GLN A 37 9.17 -0.19 3.96
N GLY A 38 8.91 -1.01 2.93
CA GLY A 38 7.58 -1.27 2.41
C GLY A 38 6.87 -2.42 3.14
N THR A 39 5.60 -2.25 3.48
CA THR A 39 4.78 -3.26 4.18
C THR A 39 3.49 -3.55 3.40
N ALA A 40 3.30 -4.80 2.98
CA ALA A 40 2.06 -5.30 2.38
C ALA A 40 1.51 -6.43 3.25
N CYS A 41 0.43 -6.17 4.00
CA CYS A 41 -0.14 -7.10 4.99
C CYS A 41 -1.66 -7.25 4.77
N GLY A 42 -2.05 -7.84 3.65
CA GLY A 42 -3.45 -8.02 3.33
C GLY A 42 -3.60 -8.70 1.97
N MET A 43 -4.55 -9.62 1.84
CA MET A 43 -4.78 -10.37 0.60
C MET A 43 -4.79 -9.43 -0.63
N GLN A 44 -3.94 -9.73 -1.61
CA GLN A 44 -3.77 -8.91 -2.83
C GLN A 44 -3.24 -7.47 -2.57
N GLY A 45 -2.54 -7.25 -1.46
CA GLY A 45 -1.91 -5.99 -1.10
C GLY A 45 -0.58 -5.73 -1.82
N THR A 46 -0.39 -4.50 -2.31
CA THR A 46 0.83 -4.06 -3.00
C THR A 46 1.39 -2.78 -2.39
N ALA A 47 2.57 -2.86 -1.78
CA ALA A 47 3.35 -1.71 -1.34
C ALA A 47 4.60 -1.56 -2.24
N ARG A 48 4.75 -0.42 -2.93
CA ARG A 48 5.89 -0.17 -3.83
C ARG A 48 6.49 1.22 -3.60
N GLY A 49 7.78 1.29 -3.33
CA GLY A 49 8.53 2.54 -3.15
C GLY A 49 9.17 2.61 -1.77
N MET A 50 9.29 3.82 -1.23
CA MET A 50 9.89 4.07 0.08
C MET A 50 8.78 4.29 1.11
N GLN A 51 8.80 3.51 2.21
CA GLN A 51 7.83 3.68 3.31
C GLN A 51 6.37 3.56 2.85
N GLY A 52 6.07 2.59 1.97
CA GLY A 52 4.72 2.30 1.51
C GLY A 52 4.02 1.26 2.40
N THR A 53 2.78 1.49 2.79
CA THR A 53 1.97 0.56 3.60
C THR A 53 0.66 0.22 2.88
N ALA A 54 0.48 -1.03 2.49
CA ALA A 54 -0.75 -1.58 1.92
C ALA A 54 -1.32 -2.62 2.90
N HIS A 55 -2.50 -2.36 3.46
CA HIS A 55 -3.06 -3.17 4.53
C HIS A 55 -4.53 -3.47 4.26
N ARG A 56 -4.96 -4.71 4.55
CA ARG A 56 -6.26 -5.31 4.15
C ARG A 56 -6.36 -5.69 2.66
N MET A 57 -7.58 -6.01 2.22
CA MET A 57 -7.88 -6.64 0.94
C MET A 57 -7.76 -5.67 -0.25
N GLN A 58 -7.07 -6.09 -1.31
CA GLN A 58 -7.00 -5.37 -2.60
C GLN A 58 -6.50 -3.93 -2.43
N THR A 59 -5.39 -3.75 -1.73
CA THR A 59 -4.82 -2.43 -1.44
C THR A 59 -3.56 -2.15 -2.26
N THR A 60 -3.39 -0.91 -2.71
CA THR A 60 -2.18 -0.47 -3.42
C THR A 60 -1.64 0.82 -2.82
N ALA A 61 -0.45 0.77 -2.24
CA ALA A 61 0.31 1.92 -1.78
C ALA A 61 1.57 2.05 -2.65
N ARG A 62 1.65 3.10 -3.47
CA ARG A 62 2.76 3.29 -4.41
C ARG A 62 3.33 4.70 -4.35
N GLY A 63 4.62 4.77 -4.03
CA GLY A 63 5.42 5.99 -4.02
C GLY A 63 6.21 6.16 -2.73
N THR A 64 6.34 7.38 -2.25
CA THR A 64 7.10 7.70 -1.04
C THR A 64 6.15 8.09 0.08
N GLN A 65 6.25 7.43 1.24
CA GLN A 65 5.39 7.69 2.40
C GLN A 65 3.90 7.58 2.04
N THR A 66 3.49 6.44 1.50
CA THR A 66 2.11 6.21 1.05
C THR A 66 1.42 5.16 1.89
N THR A 67 0.19 5.39 2.32
CA THR A 67 -0.61 4.44 3.11
C THR A 67 -1.95 4.18 2.43
N ALA A 68 -2.22 2.92 2.10
CA ALA A 68 -3.51 2.43 1.63
C ALA A 68 -4.04 1.40 2.63
N HIS A 69 -5.15 1.72 3.30
CA HIS A 69 -5.73 0.88 4.35
C HIS A 69 -7.23 0.68 4.16
N GLY A 70 -7.67 -0.56 3.98
CA GLY A 70 -9.08 -0.93 3.84
C GLY A 70 -9.35 -1.78 2.62
N THR A 71 -10.59 -1.82 2.11
CA THR A 71 -10.95 -2.72 1.01
C THR A 71 -10.95 -1.96 -0.32
N GLN A 72 -10.23 -2.46 -1.32
CA GLN A 72 -10.17 -1.81 -2.64
C GLN A 72 -9.66 -0.36 -2.55
N THR A 73 -8.50 -0.17 -1.90
CA THR A 73 -7.94 1.18 -1.67
C THR A 73 -6.67 1.41 -2.46
N THR A 74 -6.47 2.64 -2.96
CA THR A 74 -5.29 3.05 -3.70
C THR A 74 -4.74 4.37 -3.17
N ALA A 75 -3.49 4.38 -2.71
CA ALA A 75 -2.71 5.57 -2.40
C ALA A 75 -1.51 5.65 -3.36
N HIS A 76 -1.42 6.71 -4.16
CA HIS A 76 -0.37 6.87 -5.17
C HIS A 76 0.27 8.26 -5.14
N GLY A 77 1.58 8.33 -4.93
CA GLY A 77 2.37 9.56 -4.99
C GLY A 77 3.29 9.78 -3.80
N THR A 78 3.35 11.00 -3.27
CA THR A 78 4.25 11.35 -2.15
C THR A 78 3.42 11.85 -0.97
N GLN A 79 3.61 11.28 0.22
CA GLN A 79 2.85 11.65 1.41
C GLN A 79 1.34 11.52 1.17
N THR A 80 0.89 10.32 0.76
CA THR A 80 -0.52 10.09 0.40
C THR A 80 -1.17 9.05 1.28
N THR A 81 -2.39 9.31 1.75
CA THR A 81 -3.17 8.39 2.58
C THR A 81 -4.54 8.13 1.95
N ALA A 82 -4.86 6.87 1.68
CA ALA A 82 -6.20 6.42 1.31
C ALA A 82 -6.69 5.43 2.37
N HIS A 83 -7.84 5.71 3.00
CA HIS A 83 -8.38 4.84 4.04
C HIS A 83 -9.90 4.71 3.96
N GLY A 84 -10.39 3.47 3.82
CA GLY A 84 -11.82 3.19 3.73
C GLY A 84 -12.14 2.03 2.79
N THR A 85 -13.28 2.11 2.12
CA THR A 85 -13.72 1.12 1.13
C THR A 85 -13.85 1.81 -0.22
N GLN A 86 -13.24 1.27 -1.27
CA GLN A 86 -13.26 1.88 -2.61
C GLN A 86 -12.70 3.31 -2.60
N THR A 87 -11.56 3.50 -1.94
CA THR A 87 -10.96 4.82 -1.69
C THR A 87 -9.72 5.04 -2.55
N THR A 88 -9.60 6.20 -3.19
CA THR A 88 -8.43 6.58 -3.99
C THR A 88 -7.85 7.92 -3.55
N ALA A 89 -6.58 7.96 -3.18
CA ALA A 89 -5.79 9.17 -2.96
C ALA A 89 -4.63 9.21 -3.96
N ARG A 90 -4.52 10.27 -4.78
CA ARG A 90 -3.43 10.40 -5.76
C ARG A 90 -2.84 11.81 -5.81
N GLY A 91 -1.53 11.92 -5.60
CA GLY A 91 -0.80 13.17 -5.77
C GLY A 91 0.26 13.40 -4.71
N THR A 92 0.39 14.63 -4.23
CA THR A 92 1.37 15.00 -3.19
C THR A 92 0.62 15.57 -2.00
N GLN A 93 0.87 15.06 -0.79
CA GLN A 93 0.15 15.50 0.41
C GLN A 93 -1.37 15.35 0.22
N THR A 94 -1.78 14.14 -0.17
CA THR A 94 -3.19 13.85 -0.53
C THR A 94 -3.80 12.87 0.44
N THR A 95 -4.99 13.19 0.95
CA THR A 95 -5.72 12.34 1.88
C THR A 95 -7.13 12.06 1.36
N ALA A 96 -7.53 10.79 1.32
CA ALA A 96 -8.90 10.37 1.05
C ALA A 96 -9.37 9.42 2.16
N HIS A 97 -10.49 9.74 2.81
CA HIS A 97 -11.08 8.94 3.87
C HIS A 97 -12.56 8.64 3.58
N GLY A 98 -13.02 7.43 3.87
CA GLY A 98 -14.44 7.04 3.77
C GLY A 98 -14.73 6.10 2.60
N THR A 99 -16.02 5.84 2.38
CA THR A 99 -16.49 4.95 1.31
C THR A 99 -16.53 5.71 -0.01
N GLN A 100 -16.12 5.05 -1.11
CA GLN A 100 -16.24 5.60 -2.48
C GLN A 100 -15.64 7.00 -2.65
N THR A 101 -14.54 7.27 -1.94
CA THR A 101 -13.94 8.61 -1.90
C THR A 101 -12.75 8.71 -2.84
N THR A 102 -12.65 9.80 -3.59
CA THR A 102 -11.49 10.11 -4.43
C THR A 102 -10.93 11.49 -4.11
N ALA A 103 -9.66 11.57 -3.74
CA ALA A 103 -8.90 12.82 -3.66
C ALA A 103 -7.75 12.79 -4.68
N ARG A 104 -7.60 13.86 -5.46
CA ARG A 104 -6.53 13.99 -6.47
C ARG A 104 -5.96 15.39 -6.47
N GLY A 105 -4.63 15.51 -6.47
CA GLY A 105 -3.94 16.79 -6.60
C GLY A 105 -2.84 16.98 -5.56
N THR A 106 -2.48 18.24 -5.33
CA THR A 106 -1.50 18.60 -4.31
C THR A 106 -2.23 19.22 -3.13
N GLN A 107 -1.94 18.77 -1.91
CA GLN A 107 -2.56 19.31 -0.68
C GLN A 107 -4.09 19.19 -0.68
N THR A 108 -4.60 18.02 -1.05
CA THR A 108 -6.04 17.78 -1.18
C THR A 108 -6.52 16.78 -0.13
N THR A 109 -7.62 17.09 0.53
CA THR A 109 -8.31 16.18 1.47
C THR A 109 -9.75 15.98 1.03
N ALA A 110 -10.21 14.73 0.99
CA ALA A 110 -11.61 14.38 0.77
C ALA A 110 -12.12 13.40 1.83
N HIS A 111 -13.36 13.61 2.27
CA HIS A 111 -14.08 12.74 3.19
C HIS A 111 -15.38 12.27 2.54
N GLY A 112 -15.54 10.97 2.38
CA GLY A 112 -16.82 10.34 2.04
C GLY A 112 -17.49 9.76 3.28
N THR A 113 -18.67 9.19 3.04
CA THR A 113 -19.55 8.60 4.04
C THR A 113 -19.14 7.19 4.46
#